data_AF-A0A321M176-F1
#
_entry.id   AF-A0A321M176-F1
#
_cell.length_a   1.000
_cell.length_b   1.000
_cell.length_c   1.000
_cell.angle_alpha   90.00
_cell.angle_beta   90.00
_cell.angle_gamma   90.00
#
_symmetry.space_group_name_H-M   'P 1'
#
loop_
_entity.id
_entity.type
_entity.pdbx_description
1 polymer ?
#
loop_
_entity_poly.entity_id
_entity_poly.type
_entity_poly.pdbx_seq_one_letter_code
_entity_poly.pdbx_strand_id
1 'polypeptide(L)'
;MINFIDFVVGELKNKRLSKQDAVALFQQFSLRPPVSEAAATNHPLLHKNTSDLWGQCYTSTFAGNEFFLADHQVMTNIGASQKVLPGVAYLEMVRVAIEQAWPGRPDPASLELRNTIWAQPFIVNGNGQINLALSATDNDEIDYEIYTREAEEEIIHCQGRAVWNYEPMPAKLDLEQLEREMMRGQIEPNKLYTACAGMGLIYGPALQTVLAIYCGNSQVLAHLRLPRAVEDTWEDYVLHPSVMDGALQACVGLIEGGLEEFKEPRLPFALESLRVLSPCTREMFGWVRYSKESQAGDNVAKVDIDLCDGHGSICVQMRGFSSRVLSHQAATATQDEPLENALTVSLPEGSGAVVSSNAGKCEPAETRIEDGPAQMQGATLTDSAAPSELEKKEPLVAAGVNSESLAEKTQEYLRRQFSALLKLPVEKIDAQAALENYGIDSILAMKLTNQLEKSLGSLPKTLFFEYQTITALSEYFLAHYAAQLNELFAAGAAVVVKTTAKTAAQQAGQVGASGRSSKAGGGRRFSRMRNGGGGSRAGAEAEMVAIIGLSGRYPEAVDVAAYWENL
;
A
#
# COMPACT_ATOMS: atom_id res chain seq x y z
N MET A 1 -31.21 23.91 11.35
CA MET A 1 -31.25 25.14 10.53
C MET A 1 -31.67 24.70 9.13
N ILE A 2 -32.61 25.38 8.45
CA ILE A 2 -33.06 24.92 7.12
C ILE A 2 -32.00 25.33 6.08
N ASN A 3 -31.57 24.39 5.24
CA ASN A 3 -30.65 24.66 4.13
C ASN A 3 -31.30 25.65 3.13
N PHE A 4 -30.53 26.62 2.65
CA PHE A 4 -31.00 27.60 1.65
C PHE A 4 -31.55 26.91 0.39
N ILE A 5 -30.94 25.80 -0.03
CA ILE A 5 -31.40 25.01 -1.17
C ILE A 5 -32.78 24.38 -0.88
N ASP A 6 -32.95 23.75 0.30
CA ASP A 6 -34.23 23.16 0.71
C ASP A 6 -35.34 24.21 0.86
N PHE A 7 -35.00 25.41 1.32
CA PHE A 7 -35.93 26.54 1.39
C PHE A 7 -36.39 26.98 0.00
N VAL A 8 -35.47 27.22 -0.94
CA VAL A 8 -35.80 27.63 -2.32
C VAL A 8 -36.57 26.52 -3.06
N VAL A 9 -36.18 25.26 -2.89
CA VAL A 9 -36.91 24.09 -3.44
C VAL A 9 -38.29 23.93 -2.80
N GLY A 10 -38.43 24.22 -1.50
CA GLY A 10 -39.71 24.23 -0.79
C GLY A 10 -40.67 25.29 -1.35
N GLU A 11 -40.22 26.53 -1.49
CA GLU A 11 -41.08 27.62 -1.99
C GLU A 11 -41.39 27.53 -3.49
N LEU A 12 -40.51 26.89 -4.28
CA LEU A 12 -40.81 26.44 -5.64
C LEU A 12 -41.92 25.37 -5.66
N LYS A 13 -41.83 24.33 -4.81
CA LYS A 13 -42.88 23.30 -4.68
C LYS A 13 -44.22 23.89 -4.23
N ASN A 14 -44.17 24.87 -3.33
CA ASN A 14 -45.34 25.62 -2.84
C ASN A 14 -45.87 26.67 -3.84
N LYS A 15 -45.23 26.86 -5.00
CA LYS A 15 -45.54 27.90 -6.01
C LYS A 15 -45.53 29.35 -5.47
N ARG A 16 -44.79 29.60 -4.39
CA ARG A 16 -44.62 30.93 -3.79
C ARG A 16 -43.45 31.71 -4.38
N LEU A 17 -42.54 30.99 -5.05
CA LEU A 17 -41.41 31.52 -5.78
C LEU A 17 -41.48 31.05 -7.24
N SER A 18 -41.21 31.91 -8.22
CA SER A 18 -41.16 31.47 -9.63
C SER A 18 -39.81 30.84 -9.96
N LYS A 19 -39.74 30.11 -11.09
CA LYS A 19 -38.46 29.56 -11.58
C LYS A 19 -37.43 30.66 -11.92
N GLN A 20 -37.87 31.83 -12.38
CA GLN A 20 -36.95 32.94 -12.68
C GLN A 20 -36.44 33.59 -11.39
N ASP A 21 -37.30 33.81 -10.40
CA ASP A 21 -36.92 34.39 -9.11
C ASP A 21 -36.00 33.44 -8.32
N ALA A 22 -36.22 32.13 -8.41
CA ALA A 22 -35.33 31.13 -7.82
C ALA A 22 -33.93 31.14 -8.47
N VAL A 23 -33.84 31.24 -9.80
CA VAL A 23 -32.55 31.38 -10.50
C VAL A 23 -31.88 32.71 -10.15
N ALA A 24 -32.62 33.80 -10.05
CA ALA A 24 -32.11 35.09 -9.61
C ALA A 24 -31.58 35.04 -8.16
N LEU A 25 -32.29 34.37 -7.24
CA LEU A 25 -31.82 34.13 -5.87
C LEU A 25 -30.55 33.29 -5.83
N PHE A 26 -30.46 32.20 -6.61
CA PHE A 26 -29.21 31.43 -6.70
C PHE A 26 -28.06 32.28 -7.24
N GLN A 27 -28.28 33.08 -8.29
CA GLN A 27 -27.25 34.00 -8.81
C GLN A 27 -26.85 35.07 -7.78
N GLN A 28 -27.82 35.63 -7.05
CA GLN A 28 -27.58 36.68 -6.04
C GLN A 28 -26.84 36.16 -4.80
N PHE A 29 -27.06 34.91 -4.40
CA PHE A 29 -26.35 34.29 -3.27
C PHE A 29 -25.03 33.61 -3.67
N SER A 30 -24.86 33.21 -4.93
CA SER A 30 -23.58 32.73 -5.47
C SER A 30 -22.61 33.84 -5.88
N LEU A 31 -23.08 35.08 -6.10
CA LEU A 31 -22.26 36.22 -6.52
C LEU A 31 -22.15 37.28 -5.41
N ARG A 32 -21.36 36.97 -4.37
CA ARG A 32 -20.73 38.04 -3.56
C ARG A 32 -19.64 38.72 -4.40
N PRO A 33 -19.49 40.06 -4.34
CA PRO A 33 -18.35 40.74 -4.93
C PRO A 33 -17.05 40.36 -4.21
N PRO A 34 -15.87 40.48 -4.86
CA PRO A 34 -14.60 40.04 -4.29
C PRO A 34 -14.17 40.92 -3.11
N VAL A 35 -14.43 40.43 -1.90
CA VAL A 35 -13.80 40.94 -0.68
C VAL A 35 -12.40 40.35 -0.61
N SER A 36 -11.43 41.03 -1.25
CA SER A 36 -9.97 40.84 -1.15
C SER A 36 -9.55 39.45 -0.67
N GLU A 37 -9.62 38.44 -1.55
CA GLU A 37 -9.42 37.04 -1.19
C GLU A 37 -7.96 36.72 -0.81
N ALA A 38 -7.63 36.93 0.47
CA ALA A 38 -7.05 35.83 1.22
C ALA A 38 -8.14 34.74 1.29
N ALA A 39 -8.09 33.79 0.36
CA ALA A 39 -9.09 32.74 0.26
C ALA A 39 -9.16 31.99 1.58
N ALA A 40 -10.37 31.83 2.13
CA ALA A 40 -10.59 31.12 3.39
C ALA A 40 -10.32 29.62 3.19
N THR A 41 -9.08 29.20 3.38
CA THR A 41 -8.66 27.80 3.39
C THR A 41 -9.32 27.10 4.57
N ASN A 42 -9.99 25.98 4.32
CA ASN A 42 -10.72 25.27 5.38
C ASN A 42 -9.79 24.70 6.47
N HIS A 43 -8.53 24.41 6.11
CA HIS A 43 -7.46 23.93 6.98
C HIS A 43 -6.11 24.07 6.24
N PRO A 44 -4.95 24.29 6.89
CA PRO A 44 -3.67 24.50 6.20
C PRO A 44 -3.20 23.34 5.29
N LEU A 45 -3.63 22.11 5.56
CA LEU A 45 -3.37 20.94 4.71
C LEU A 45 -4.55 20.55 3.80
N LEU A 46 -5.75 21.12 4.00
CA LEU A 46 -6.96 20.75 3.26
C LEU A 46 -7.68 22.03 2.77
N HIS A 47 -7.21 22.57 1.65
CA HIS A 47 -7.52 23.94 1.24
C HIS A 47 -8.96 24.11 0.76
N LYS A 48 -9.42 23.24 -0.13
CA LYS A 48 -10.71 23.37 -0.81
C LYS A 48 -11.43 22.03 -0.93
N ASN A 49 -12.74 22.02 -0.66
CA ASN A 49 -13.63 20.93 -1.07
C ASN A 49 -13.91 21.05 -2.59
N THR A 50 -13.66 19.96 -3.31
CA THR A 50 -13.78 19.83 -4.77
C THR A 50 -14.72 18.68 -5.18
N SER A 51 -15.58 18.24 -4.27
CA SER A 51 -16.60 17.19 -4.47
C SER A 51 -17.57 17.54 -5.61
N ASP A 52 -18.06 16.50 -6.29
CA ASP A 52 -19.03 16.62 -7.37
C ASP A 52 -20.21 15.63 -7.21
N LEU A 53 -20.78 15.13 -8.31
CA LEU A 53 -21.87 14.13 -8.28
C LEU A 53 -21.38 12.68 -8.17
N TRP A 54 -20.07 12.45 -8.26
CA TRP A 54 -19.45 11.12 -8.32
C TRP A 54 -18.62 10.78 -7.08
N GLY A 55 -18.04 11.78 -6.39
CA GLY A 55 -17.24 11.55 -5.20
C GLY A 55 -17.16 12.73 -4.23
N GLN A 56 -16.89 12.42 -2.96
CA GLN A 56 -16.50 13.40 -1.94
C GLN A 56 -15.00 13.66 -2.06
N CYS A 57 -14.63 14.82 -2.58
CA CYS A 57 -13.26 15.15 -2.97
C CYS A 57 -12.78 16.47 -2.35
N TYR A 58 -11.47 16.55 -2.13
CA TYR A 58 -10.76 17.73 -1.66
C TYR A 58 -9.47 17.91 -2.46
N THR A 59 -9.02 19.15 -2.58
CA THR A 59 -7.79 19.51 -3.29
C THR A 59 -7.02 20.56 -2.49
N SER A 60 -5.70 20.38 -2.39
CA SER A 60 -4.75 21.32 -1.79
C SER A 60 -3.61 21.60 -2.76
N THR A 61 -3.15 22.84 -2.82
CA THR A 61 -2.03 23.26 -3.67
C THR A 61 -0.96 23.90 -2.81
N PHE A 62 0.16 23.21 -2.67
CA PHE A 62 1.29 23.64 -1.84
C PHE A 62 2.37 24.30 -2.69
N ALA A 63 2.95 25.40 -2.19
CA ALA A 63 4.05 26.13 -2.85
C ALA A 63 5.44 25.70 -2.34
N GLY A 64 5.50 24.77 -1.38
CA GLY A 64 6.73 24.27 -0.78
C GLY A 64 7.40 25.28 0.16
N ASN A 65 6.72 26.35 0.56
CA ASN A 65 7.18 27.31 1.57
C ASN A 65 6.43 27.15 2.91
N GLU A 66 5.43 26.28 2.96
CA GLU A 66 4.76 25.83 4.17
C GLU A 66 5.78 25.11 5.07
N PHE A 67 5.71 25.30 6.38
CA PHE A 67 6.77 24.81 7.29
C PHE A 67 7.02 23.31 7.17
N PHE A 68 5.95 22.51 7.01
CA PHE A 68 6.00 21.05 6.90
C PHE A 68 6.56 20.56 5.54
N LEU A 69 6.88 21.45 4.60
CA LEU A 69 7.55 21.15 3.33
C LEU A 69 8.91 21.85 3.22
N ALA A 70 9.03 23.09 3.72
CA ALA A 70 10.29 23.82 3.75
C ALA A 70 11.30 23.16 4.70
N ASP A 71 10.84 22.70 5.87
CA ASP A 71 11.66 22.09 6.91
C ASP A 71 11.59 20.55 6.93
N HIS A 72 10.90 19.93 5.96
CA HIS A 72 10.95 18.48 5.72
C HIS A 72 11.64 18.16 4.38
N GLN A 73 12.95 17.99 4.44
CA GLN A 73 13.77 17.77 3.26
C GLN A 73 14.42 16.38 3.26
N VAL A 74 14.33 15.69 2.13
CA VAL A 74 14.92 14.36 1.92
C VAL A 74 15.98 14.47 0.84
N MET A 75 17.22 14.14 1.18
CA MET A 75 18.33 14.09 0.23
C MET A 75 18.33 12.76 -0.51
N THR A 76 18.38 12.85 -1.84
CA THR A 76 18.45 11.70 -2.74
C THR A 76 19.89 11.43 -3.16
N ASN A 77 20.20 10.21 -3.62
CA ASN A 77 21.58 9.80 -3.96
C ASN A 77 22.22 10.58 -5.14
N ILE A 78 21.44 11.40 -5.86
CA ILE A 78 21.95 12.39 -6.83
C ILE A 78 22.46 13.68 -6.16
N GLY A 79 22.52 13.74 -4.82
CA GLY A 79 22.98 14.90 -4.04
C GLY A 79 21.97 16.04 -3.94
N ALA A 80 20.79 15.90 -4.54
CA ALA A 80 19.73 16.90 -4.49
C ALA A 80 18.83 16.67 -3.27
N SER A 81 18.60 17.74 -2.51
CA SER A 81 17.57 17.81 -1.47
C SER A 81 16.21 18.08 -2.10
N GLN A 82 15.20 17.28 -1.76
CA GLN A 82 13.82 17.41 -2.21
C GLN A 82 12.90 17.73 -1.04
N LYS A 83 11.94 18.62 -1.25
CA LYS A 83 10.86 18.90 -0.28
C LYS A 83 9.82 17.79 -0.39
N VAL A 84 9.63 17.03 0.67
CA VAL A 84 8.72 15.88 0.71
C VAL A 84 7.64 16.15 1.73
N LEU A 85 6.37 15.89 1.42
CA LEU A 85 5.31 15.99 2.42
C LEU A 85 5.48 14.86 3.46
N PRO A 86 5.66 15.15 4.76
CA PRO A 86 5.90 14.12 5.78
C PRO A 86 4.68 13.21 5.97
N GLY A 87 4.93 11.92 6.24
CA GLY A 87 3.87 10.91 6.31
C GLY A 87 2.73 11.24 7.28
N VAL A 88 3.02 11.97 8.35
CA VAL A 88 2.02 12.41 9.34
C VAL A 88 1.05 13.48 8.82
N ALA A 89 1.42 14.28 7.81
CA ALA A 89 0.54 15.31 7.26
C ALA A 89 -0.66 14.70 6.52
N TYR A 90 -0.46 13.56 5.84
CA TYR A 90 -1.53 12.79 5.21
C TYR A 90 -2.59 12.33 6.24
N LEU A 91 -2.16 11.96 7.44
CA LEU A 91 -3.06 11.51 8.52
C LEU A 91 -3.98 12.65 8.99
N GLU A 92 -3.46 13.87 9.09
CA GLU A 92 -4.26 15.05 9.40
C GLU A 92 -5.17 15.48 8.23
N MET A 93 -4.70 15.39 6.97
CA MET A 93 -5.53 15.62 5.78
C MET A 93 -6.78 14.72 5.80
N VAL A 94 -6.59 13.43 6.06
CA VAL A 94 -7.66 12.43 6.17
C VAL A 94 -8.60 12.76 7.32
N ARG A 95 -8.07 13.00 8.53
CA ARG A 95 -8.89 13.33 9.71
C ARG A 95 -9.77 14.55 9.47
N VAL A 96 -9.21 15.63 8.92
CA VAL A 96 -9.94 16.87 8.59
C VAL A 96 -11.00 16.62 7.52
N ALA A 97 -10.67 15.86 6.47
CA ALA A 97 -11.60 15.55 5.39
C ALA A 97 -12.83 14.77 5.91
N ILE A 98 -12.61 13.78 6.78
CA ILE A 98 -13.69 12.97 7.35
C ILE A 98 -14.59 13.80 8.28
N GLU A 99 -14.03 14.66 9.14
CA GLU A 99 -14.84 15.54 9.99
C GLU A 99 -15.64 16.58 9.20
N GLN A 100 -15.12 17.04 8.06
CA GLN A 100 -15.87 17.91 7.13
C GLN A 100 -16.94 17.16 6.32
N ALA A 101 -16.70 15.89 5.97
CA ALA A 101 -17.63 15.04 5.22
C ALA A 101 -18.75 14.44 6.10
N TRP A 102 -18.45 14.17 7.38
CA TRP A 102 -19.37 13.56 8.35
C TRP A 102 -19.66 14.52 9.52
N PRO A 103 -20.45 15.59 9.30
CA PRO A 103 -20.76 16.60 10.31
C PRO A 103 -21.71 16.04 11.40
N GLY A 104 -21.13 15.44 12.43
CA GLY A 104 -21.85 14.84 13.54
C GLY A 104 -21.12 13.64 14.13
N ARG A 105 -19.96 13.89 14.76
CA ARG A 105 -19.18 12.86 15.49
C ARG A 105 -20.10 12.09 16.46
N PRO A 106 -20.17 10.75 16.39
CA PRO A 106 -20.82 9.95 17.42
C PRO A 106 -20.05 10.12 18.74
N ASP A 107 -20.70 10.60 19.79
CA ASP A 107 -20.16 10.63 21.16
C ASP A 107 -20.49 9.27 21.81
N PRO A 108 -19.52 8.48 22.34
CA PRO A 108 -18.12 8.82 22.67
C PRO A 108 -17.06 8.28 21.69
N ALA A 109 -17.39 8.05 20.42
CA ALA A 109 -16.45 7.48 19.47
C ALA A 109 -15.22 8.38 19.22
N SER A 110 -14.06 7.75 19.08
CA SER A 110 -12.82 8.31 18.53
C SER A 110 -12.74 8.01 17.03
N LEU A 111 -12.19 8.92 16.23
CA LEU A 111 -11.82 8.55 14.86
C LEU A 111 -10.61 7.61 14.89
N GLU A 112 -10.68 6.53 14.13
CA GLU A 112 -9.55 5.62 13.93
C GLU A 112 -9.27 5.47 12.43
N LEU A 113 -8.04 5.75 12.01
CA LEU A 113 -7.53 5.41 10.68
C LEU A 113 -6.87 4.04 10.75
N ARG A 114 -7.17 3.15 9.81
CA ARG A 114 -6.71 1.76 9.76
C ARG A 114 -6.03 1.47 8.44
N ASN A 115 -5.05 0.59 8.48
CA ASN A 115 -4.35 0.08 7.29
C ASN A 115 -3.82 1.20 6.38
N THR A 116 -3.23 2.24 6.95
CA THR A 116 -2.61 3.31 6.16
C THR A 116 -1.39 2.75 5.44
N ILE A 117 -1.28 2.99 4.14
CA ILE A 117 -0.11 2.68 3.32
C ILE A 117 0.35 3.96 2.64
N TRP A 118 1.61 4.31 2.80
CA TRP A 118 2.29 5.34 2.02
C TRP A 118 2.99 4.66 0.83
N ALA A 119 2.44 4.88 -0.36
CA ALA A 119 2.85 4.19 -1.58
C ALA A 119 3.99 4.92 -2.32
N GLN A 120 3.85 6.23 -2.53
CA GLN A 120 4.89 7.09 -3.11
C GLN A 120 4.92 8.45 -2.40
N PRO A 121 6.11 9.04 -2.13
CA PRO A 121 6.20 10.35 -1.49
C PRO A 121 5.75 11.48 -2.44
N PHE A 122 4.85 12.35 -1.99
CA PHE A 122 4.56 13.60 -2.69
C PHE A 122 5.72 14.59 -2.54
N ILE A 123 6.33 14.98 -3.67
CA ILE A 123 7.51 15.84 -3.76
C ILE A 123 7.11 17.21 -4.35
N VAL A 124 7.56 18.31 -3.74
CA VAL A 124 7.14 19.67 -4.10
C VAL A 124 8.28 20.49 -4.71
N ASN A 125 8.35 20.47 -6.04
CA ASN A 125 9.34 21.20 -6.85
C ASN A 125 8.79 22.55 -7.39
N GLY A 126 8.22 23.36 -6.49
CA GLY A 126 7.48 24.59 -6.84
C GLY A 126 6.05 24.52 -6.33
N ASN A 127 5.06 24.73 -7.21
CA ASN A 127 3.66 24.50 -6.87
C ASN A 127 3.26 23.05 -7.19
N GLY A 128 2.89 22.27 -6.18
CA GLY A 128 2.34 20.92 -6.33
C GLY A 128 0.88 20.86 -5.87
N GLN A 129 0.00 20.25 -6.65
CA GLN A 129 -1.41 20.05 -6.31
C GLN A 129 -1.69 18.58 -5.97
N ILE A 130 -2.23 18.32 -4.78
CA ILE A 130 -2.60 16.99 -4.31
C ILE A 130 -4.12 16.92 -4.06
N ASN A 131 -4.71 15.76 -4.28
CA ASN A 131 -6.13 15.50 -4.07
C ASN A 131 -6.35 14.46 -2.98
N LEU A 132 -7.53 14.47 -2.39
CA LEU A 132 -8.01 13.47 -1.42
C LEU A 132 -9.46 13.11 -1.78
N ALA A 133 -9.70 11.84 -2.07
CA ALA A 133 -11.04 11.27 -2.24
C ALA A 133 -11.46 10.47 -1.02
N LEU A 134 -12.75 10.53 -0.68
CA LEU A 134 -13.40 9.69 0.32
C LEU A 134 -14.54 8.89 -0.34
N SER A 135 -14.64 7.60 -0.01
CA SER A 135 -15.74 6.74 -0.42
C SER A 135 -16.32 5.99 0.78
N ALA A 136 -17.65 6.00 0.92
CA ALA A 136 -18.34 5.25 1.96
C ALA A 136 -18.59 3.81 1.50
N THR A 137 -18.41 2.86 2.41
CA THR A 137 -18.66 1.42 2.19
C THR A 137 -19.96 0.97 2.87
N ASP A 138 -20.47 -0.22 2.52
CA ASP A 138 -21.67 -0.82 3.12
C ASP A 138 -21.55 -1.14 4.63
N ASN A 139 -20.36 -0.99 5.23
CA ASN A 139 -20.04 -1.39 6.60
C ASN A 139 -19.92 -0.21 7.60
N ASP A 140 -20.36 1.00 7.23
CA ASP A 140 -20.06 2.27 7.94
C ASP A 140 -18.55 2.61 8.02
N GLU A 141 -17.72 1.98 7.18
CA GLU A 141 -16.29 2.29 7.00
C GLU A 141 -16.09 3.25 5.83
N ILE A 142 -15.12 4.16 5.91
CA ILE A 142 -14.79 5.14 4.85
C ILE A 142 -13.41 4.81 4.28
N ASP A 143 -13.33 4.39 3.02
CA ASP A 143 -12.05 4.22 2.32
C ASP A 143 -11.57 5.59 1.79
N TYR A 144 -10.27 5.87 1.93
CA TYR A 144 -9.65 7.13 1.53
C TYR A 144 -8.42 6.93 0.66
N GLU A 145 -8.24 7.82 -0.32
CA GLU A 145 -7.12 7.83 -1.26
C GLU A 145 -6.62 9.26 -1.44
N ILE A 146 -5.30 9.48 -1.28
CA ILE A 146 -4.60 10.74 -1.52
C ILE A 146 -3.66 10.56 -2.70
N TYR A 147 -3.77 11.42 -3.71
CA TYR A 147 -3.14 11.22 -5.02
C TYR A 147 -2.80 12.52 -5.76
N THR A 148 -1.80 12.47 -6.64
CA THR A 148 -1.66 13.43 -7.76
C THR A 148 -2.26 12.85 -9.04
N ARG A 149 -2.51 13.72 -10.02
CA ARG A 149 -2.85 13.30 -11.38
C ARG A 149 -1.88 13.96 -12.35
N GLU A 150 -1.13 13.15 -13.08
CA GLU A 150 -0.11 13.60 -14.02
C GLU A 150 -0.52 13.15 -15.43
N ALA A 151 -0.84 14.12 -16.29
CA ALA A 151 -1.58 13.92 -17.54
C ALA A 151 -2.90 13.13 -17.32
N GLU A 152 -2.94 11.84 -17.68
CA GLU A 152 -4.08 10.95 -17.50
C GLU A 152 -3.85 9.85 -16.44
N GLU A 153 -2.64 9.75 -15.87
CA GLU A 153 -2.30 8.77 -14.85
C GLU A 153 -2.48 9.33 -13.43
N GLU A 154 -2.84 8.44 -12.49
CA GLU A 154 -3.17 8.78 -11.11
C GLU A 154 -2.19 8.09 -10.15
N ILE A 155 -1.43 8.90 -9.42
CA ILE A 155 -0.34 8.43 -8.56
C ILE A 155 -0.82 8.47 -7.11
N ILE A 156 -1.13 7.29 -6.56
CA ILE A 156 -1.50 7.15 -5.15
C ILE A 156 -0.28 7.41 -4.27
N HIS A 157 -0.39 8.39 -3.37
CA HIS A 157 0.62 8.70 -2.36
C HIS A 157 0.33 8.02 -1.03
N CYS A 158 -0.92 8.09 -0.58
CA CYS A 158 -1.37 7.50 0.68
C CYS A 158 -2.79 6.97 0.53
N GLN A 159 -3.05 5.76 1.01
CA GLN A 159 -4.38 5.14 1.00
C GLN A 159 -4.67 4.44 2.33
N GLY A 160 -5.93 4.19 2.65
CA GLY A 160 -6.32 3.47 3.86
C GLY A 160 -7.82 3.57 4.11
N ARG A 161 -8.21 3.31 5.36
CA ARG A 161 -9.61 3.27 5.80
C ARG A 161 -9.81 4.04 7.09
N ALA A 162 -10.98 4.62 7.30
CA ALA A 162 -11.36 5.25 8.55
C ALA A 162 -12.66 4.66 9.12
N VAL A 163 -12.72 4.57 10.45
CA VAL A 163 -13.86 4.06 11.20
C VAL A 163 -14.08 4.86 12.48
N TRP A 164 -15.31 4.84 13.00
CA TRP A 164 -15.62 5.33 14.34
C TRP A 164 -15.39 4.21 15.37
N ASN A 165 -14.35 4.35 16.19
CA ASN A 165 -14.02 3.39 17.25
C ASN A 165 -14.69 3.81 18.58
N TYR A 166 -15.48 2.90 19.17
CA TYR A 166 -16.27 3.09 20.39
C TYR A 166 -15.64 2.46 21.67
N GLU A 167 -14.40 1.98 21.61
CA GLU A 167 -13.66 1.50 22.78
C GLU A 167 -13.47 2.61 23.83
N PRO A 168 -13.31 2.28 25.12
CA PRO A 168 -13.00 3.29 26.13
C PRO A 168 -11.70 4.05 25.83
N MET A 169 -11.55 5.21 26.46
CA MET A 169 -10.26 5.89 26.55
C MET A 169 -9.24 4.97 27.23
N PRO A 170 -7.98 4.91 26.75
CA PRO A 170 -6.94 4.10 27.37
C PRO A 170 -6.59 4.63 28.77
N ALA A 171 -5.96 3.78 29.58
CA ALA A 171 -5.37 4.21 30.84
C ALA A 171 -4.25 5.24 30.60
N LYS A 172 -4.05 6.14 31.55
CA LYS A 172 -2.93 7.09 31.52
C LYS A 172 -1.59 6.37 31.65
N LEU A 173 -0.55 6.92 31.02
CA LEU A 173 0.83 6.48 31.22
C LEU A 173 1.37 7.03 32.55
N ASP A 174 2.03 6.18 33.33
CA ASP A 174 2.84 6.61 34.48
C ASP A 174 4.21 7.09 33.94
N LEU A 175 4.32 8.39 33.68
CA LEU A 175 5.54 9.01 33.16
C LEU A 175 6.72 8.85 34.13
N GLU A 176 6.49 8.94 35.44
CA GLU A 176 7.55 8.72 36.44
C GLU A 176 8.06 7.28 36.38
N GLN A 177 7.19 6.28 36.18
CA GLN A 177 7.61 4.89 35.97
C GLN A 177 8.38 4.74 34.65
N LEU A 178 7.85 5.26 33.54
CA LEU A 178 8.50 5.14 32.23
C LEU A 178 9.90 5.77 32.24
N GLU A 179 10.09 6.97 32.80
CA GLU A 179 11.41 7.58 32.96
C GLU A 179 12.38 6.69 33.74
N ARG A 180 11.91 6.01 34.80
CA ARG A 180 12.70 5.05 35.59
C ARG A 180 13.02 3.74 34.85
N GLU A 181 12.36 3.45 33.73
CA GLU A 181 12.67 2.31 32.86
C GLU A 181 13.69 2.65 31.75
N MET A 182 13.92 3.93 31.45
CA MET A 182 14.82 4.40 30.39
C MET A 182 16.30 4.44 30.82
N MET A 183 16.79 3.30 31.31
CA MET A 183 18.08 3.17 31.98
C MET A 183 19.29 2.98 31.03
N ARG A 184 19.11 3.03 29.70
CA ARG A 184 20.21 2.90 28.71
C ARG A 184 20.84 4.25 28.30
N GLY A 185 20.34 5.38 28.82
CA GLY A 185 20.88 6.71 28.58
C GLY A 185 19.96 7.60 27.74
N GLN A 186 20.50 8.70 27.21
CA GLN A 186 19.74 9.74 26.52
C GLN A 186 20.39 10.12 25.18
N ILE A 187 19.57 10.32 24.15
CA ILE A 187 19.96 10.95 22.88
C ILE A 187 19.61 12.43 22.95
N GLU A 188 20.63 13.27 22.78
CA GLU A 188 20.49 14.73 22.69
C GLU A 188 19.97 15.16 21.32
N PRO A 189 19.17 16.25 21.21
CA PRO A 189 18.63 16.72 19.93
C PRO A 189 19.69 16.95 18.85
N ASN A 190 20.86 17.51 19.22
CA ASN A 190 21.96 17.71 18.28
C ASN A 190 22.51 16.40 17.71
N LYS A 191 22.48 15.30 18.47
CA LYS A 191 22.89 13.96 17.98
C LYS A 191 21.83 13.37 17.06
N LEU A 192 20.55 13.46 17.46
CA LEU A 192 19.40 13.06 16.64
C LEU A 192 19.46 13.74 15.27
N TYR A 193 19.44 15.07 15.22
CA TYR A 193 19.34 15.79 13.94
C TYR A 193 20.60 15.69 13.08
N THR A 194 21.77 15.46 13.70
CA THR A 194 23.00 15.11 12.97
C THR A 194 22.92 13.72 12.33
N ALA A 195 22.39 12.72 13.05
CA ALA A 195 22.19 11.37 12.52
C ALA A 195 21.12 11.35 11.41
N CYS A 196 20.01 12.08 11.60
CA CYS A 196 19.00 12.28 10.56
C CYS A 196 19.60 12.89 9.29
N ALA A 197 20.37 13.98 9.41
CA ALA A 197 21.04 14.60 8.27
C ALA A 197 22.07 13.65 7.61
N GLY A 198 22.75 12.81 8.39
CA GLY A 198 23.64 11.75 7.90
C GLY A 198 22.92 10.64 7.11
N MET A 199 21.67 10.33 7.47
CA MET A 199 20.75 9.48 6.69
C MET A 199 20.06 10.23 5.54
N GLY A 200 20.34 11.52 5.32
CA GLY A 200 19.67 12.34 4.31
C GLY A 200 18.30 12.90 4.71
N LEU A 201 17.87 12.77 5.97
CA LEU A 201 16.66 13.40 6.51
C LEU A 201 17.02 14.76 7.15
N ILE A 202 16.79 15.83 6.40
CA ILE A 202 17.16 17.20 6.76
C ILE A 202 15.94 17.91 7.37
N TYR A 203 15.92 17.98 8.70
CA TYR A 203 14.87 18.65 9.48
C TYR A 203 15.23 20.11 9.77
N GLY A 204 14.40 21.04 9.32
CA GLY A 204 14.51 22.47 9.66
C GLY A 204 13.82 22.83 10.98
N PRO A 205 13.94 24.09 11.45
CA PRO A 205 13.53 24.52 12.79
C PRO A 205 12.10 24.20 13.21
N ALA A 206 11.14 24.18 12.28
CA ALA A 206 9.73 23.88 12.54
C ALA A 206 9.44 22.39 12.82
N LEU A 207 10.36 21.47 12.46
CA LEU A 207 10.25 20.03 12.73
C LEU A 207 11.28 19.52 13.74
N GLN A 208 12.15 20.39 14.27
CA GLN A 208 13.07 20.07 15.37
C GLN A 208 12.36 20.14 16.73
N THR A 209 11.49 19.16 17.00
CA THR A 209 10.57 19.17 18.15
C THR A 209 11.04 18.36 19.34
N VAL A 210 12.03 17.49 19.16
CA VAL A 210 12.54 16.61 20.21
C VAL A 210 13.46 17.40 21.14
N LEU A 211 13.15 17.36 22.45
CA LEU A 211 13.98 17.93 23.51
C LEU A 211 14.95 16.90 24.10
N ALA A 212 14.51 15.65 24.19
CA ALA A 212 15.30 14.50 24.64
C ALA A 212 14.64 13.20 24.15
N ILE A 213 15.45 12.16 23.93
CA ILE A 213 14.96 10.76 23.86
C ILE A 213 15.66 9.99 24.96
N TYR A 214 14.90 9.49 25.93
CA TYR A 214 15.39 8.60 26.98
C TYR A 214 15.23 7.15 26.50
N CYS A 215 16.29 6.35 26.59
CA CYS A 215 16.34 5.01 26.00
C CYS A 215 16.26 3.88 27.04
N GLY A 216 15.37 2.92 26.82
CA GLY A 216 15.20 1.71 27.64
C GLY A 216 15.52 0.43 26.87
N ASN A 217 15.07 -0.71 27.39
CA ASN A 217 15.19 -2.01 26.71
C ASN A 217 14.07 -2.16 25.68
N SER A 218 14.38 -2.04 24.38
CA SER A 218 13.42 -2.17 23.27
C SER A 218 12.24 -1.18 23.32
N GLN A 219 12.40 -0.08 24.07
CA GLN A 219 11.48 1.04 24.19
C GLN A 219 12.26 2.35 24.38
N VAL A 220 11.66 3.49 24.01
CA VAL A 220 12.15 4.84 24.31
C VAL A 220 11.01 5.77 24.72
N LEU A 221 11.34 6.82 25.49
CA LEU A 221 10.44 7.91 25.84
C LEU A 221 11.02 9.22 25.28
N ALA A 222 10.33 9.83 24.31
CA ALA A 222 10.71 11.12 23.76
C ALA A 222 9.94 12.26 24.42
N HIS A 223 10.65 13.30 24.86
CA HIS A 223 10.07 14.56 25.31
C HIS A 223 9.99 15.53 24.12
N LEU A 224 8.78 15.96 23.77
CA LEU A 224 8.48 16.71 22.55
C LEU A 224 7.90 18.09 22.90
N ARG A 225 8.34 19.14 22.21
CA ARG A 225 7.73 20.48 22.30
C ARG A 225 7.61 21.11 20.92
N LEU A 226 6.48 21.77 20.68
CA LEU A 226 6.21 22.54 19.47
C LEU A 226 7.23 23.70 19.34
N PRO A 227 7.97 23.82 18.21
CA PRO A 227 8.96 24.87 18.06
C PRO A 227 8.31 26.25 17.94
N ARG A 228 8.95 27.26 18.52
CA ARG A 228 8.48 28.66 18.49
C ARG A 228 8.24 29.23 17.09
N ALA A 229 8.87 28.66 16.06
CA ALA A 229 8.67 29.04 14.66
C ALA A 229 7.24 28.71 14.13
N VAL A 230 6.52 27.83 14.83
CA VAL A 230 5.17 27.34 14.48
C VAL A 230 4.25 27.25 15.70
N GLU A 231 4.59 27.93 16.80
CA GLU A 231 3.77 27.92 18.03
C GLU A 231 2.44 28.68 17.86
N ASP A 232 2.40 29.64 16.94
CA ASP A 232 1.20 30.39 16.54
C ASP A 232 0.23 29.55 15.69
N THR A 233 0.69 28.52 14.97
CA THR A 233 -0.17 27.62 14.17
C THR A 233 -0.71 26.44 14.99
N TRP A 234 -0.52 26.41 16.31
CA TRP A 234 -0.94 25.29 17.16
C TRP A 234 -2.44 24.99 17.06
N GLU A 235 -3.29 26.02 16.99
CA GLU A 235 -4.75 25.90 17.00
C GLU A 235 -5.33 25.49 15.63
N ASP A 236 -4.53 25.51 14.56
CA ASP A 236 -4.95 25.14 13.21
C ASP A 236 -5.06 23.60 13.03
N TYR A 237 -4.40 22.80 13.87
CA TYR A 237 -4.24 21.36 13.70
C TYR A 237 -4.67 20.56 14.93
N VAL A 238 -5.24 19.37 14.73
CA VAL A 238 -5.43 18.38 15.81
C VAL A 238 -4.21 17.46 15.89
N LEU A 239 -3.76 16.91 14.76
CA LEU A 239 -2.52 16.14 14.65
C LEU A 239 -1.40 17.03 14.10
N HIS A 240 -0.89 17.97 14.92
CA HIS A 240 0.09 18.97 14.47
C HIS A 240 1.34 18.32 13.85
N PRO A 241 1.69 18.59 12.58
CA PRO A 241 2.72 17.86 11.85
C PRO A 241 4.06 17.76 12.59
N SER A 242 4.55 18.85 13.17
CA SER A 242 5.81 18.88 13.94
C SER A 242 5.84 17.93 15.15
N VAL A 243 4.74 17.81 15.89
CA VAL A 243 4.68 16.99 17.11
C VAL A 243 4.52 15.51 16.73
N MET A 244 3.69 15.24 15.73
CA MET A 244 3.47 13.91 15.16
C MET A 244 4.75 13.34 14.53
N ASP A 245 5.46 14.15 13.73
CA ASP A 245 6.72 13.74 13.11
C ASP A 245 7.84 13.58 14.14
N GLY A 246 7.89 14.43 15.17
CA GLY A 246 8.79 14.25 16.32
C GLY A 246 8.66 12.89 17.02
N ALA A 247 7.45 12.34 17.09
CA ALA A 247 7.22 11.00 17.61
C ALA A 247 7.69 9.89 16.65
N LEU A 248 7.74 10.14 15.33
CA LEU A 248 8.36 9.22 14.37
C LEU A 248 9.90 9.34 14.35
N GLN A 249 10.44 10.55 14.50
CA GLN A 249 11.89 10.80 14.67
C GLN A 249 12.44 10.03 15.88
N ALA A 250 11.65 9.93 16.96
CA ALA A 250 12.00 9.18 18.16
C ALA A 250 12.25 7.67 17.91
N CYS A 251 11.70 7.08 16.85
CA CYS A 251 11.96 5.69 16.47
C CYS A 251 13.45 5.39 16.22
N VAL A 252 14.28 6.41 15.91
CA VAL A 252 15.73 6.26 15.79
C VAL A 252 16.38 5.77 17.10
N GLY A 253 15.75 6.01 18.25
CA GLY A 253 16.23 5.55 19.56
C GLY A 253 16.03 4.06 19.83
N LEU A 254 15.22 3.36 19.02
CA LEU A 254 15.07 1.90 19.08
C LEU A 254 16.15 1.15 18.30
N ILE A 255 16.97 1.85 17.52
CA ILE A 255 17.99 1.25 16.66
C ILE A 255 19.09 0.60 17.52
N GLU A 256 19.17 -0.74 17.44
CA GLU A 256 20.33 -1.50 17.89
C GLU A 256 21.54 -1.22 16.98
N GLY A 257 22.77 -1.40 17.49
CA GLY A 257 24.00 -0.89 16.84
C GLY A 257 24.20 0.62 17.01
N GLY A 258 23.13 1.41 16.94
CA GLY A 258 23.10 2.84 17.22
C GLY A 258 23.15 3.73 15.98
N LEU A 259 23.29 5.04 16.20
CA LEU A 259 23.06 6.09 15.19
C LEU A 259 24.04 6.08 13.99
N GLU A 260 25.08 5.25 13.99
CA GLU A 260 26.13 5.20 12.94
C GLU A 260 25.95 4.04 11.94
N GLU A 261 25.07 3.06 12.21
CA GLU A 261 24.84 1.95 11.28
C GLU A 261 23.93 2.33 10.10
N PHE A 262 23.10 3.36 10.25
CA PHE A 262 22.12 3.78 9.25
C PHE A 262 22.66 4.86 8.32
N LYS A 263 22.50 4.63 7.01
CA LYS A 263 23.10 5.44 5.93
C LYS A 263 22.12 5.91 4.86
N GLU A 264 20.86 5.51 4.97
CA GLU A 264 19.82 5.73 3.96
C GLU A 264 18.52 6.22 4.62
N PRO A 265 17.76 7.11 3.97
CA PRO A 265 16.57 7.69 4.56
C PRO A 265 15.46 6.64 4.65
N ARG A 266 14.94 6.41 5.86
CA ARG A 266 13.72 5.63 6.09
C ARG A 266 12.53 6.57 6.20
N LEU A 267 11.50 6.29 5.42
CA LEU A 267 10.23 7.03 5.41
C LEU A 267 9.08 6.15 5.94
N PRO A 268 8.00 6.75 6.46
CA PRO A 268 6.74 6.06 6.73
C PRO A 268 6.32 5.18 5.55
N PHE A 269 5.97 3.93 5.84
CA PHE A 269 5.61 2.95 4.82
C PHE A 269 4.21 2.38 5.05
N ALA A 270 3.91 1.89 6.26
CA ALA A 270 2.55 1.50 6.63
C ALA A 270 2.27 1.67 8.13
N LEU A 271 0.99 1.77 8.47
CA LEU A 271 0.49 1.91 9.84
C LEU A 271 -0.84 1.14 9.98
N GLU A 272 -0.88 0.16 10.89
CA GLU A 272 -2.05 -0.72 11.05
C GLU A 272 -3.23 0.01 11.68
N SER A 273 -2.99 0.86 12.67
CA SER A 273 -4.02 1.73 13.29
C SER A 273 -3.43 3.04 13.82
N LEU A 274 -4.16 4.14 13.61
CA LEU A 274 -4.02 5.43 14.27
C LEU A 274 -5.34 5.81 14.94
N ARG A 275 -5.35 5.99 16.25
CA ARG A 275 -6.54 6.38 17.03
C ARG A 275 -6.41 7.80 17.55
N VAL A 276 -7.34 8.69 17.18
CA VAL A 276 -7.39 10.10 17.61
C VAL A 276 -8.33 10.25 18.80
N LEU A 277 -7.77 10.58 19.96
CA LEU A 277 -8.51 10.72 21.22
C LEU A 277 -8.75 12.21 21.55
N SER A 278 -7.70 13.03 21.41
CA SER A 278 -7.71 14.48 21.61
C SER A 278 -6.59 15.17 20.80
N PRO A 279 -6.62 16.51 20.61
CA PRO A 279 -5.55 17.24 19.94
C PRO A 279 -4.17 17.09 20.60
N CYS A 280 -3.12 17.23 19.80
CA CYS A 280 -1.74 17.36 20.28
C CYS A 280 -1.55 18.68 21.05
N THR A 281 -0.94 18.61 22.23
CA THR A 281 -0.59 19.80 23.03
C THR A 281 0.76 20.39 22.59
N ARG A 282 1.03 21.66 22.97
CA ARG A 282 2.32 22.33 22.70
C ARG A 282 3.54 21.58 23.28
N GLU A 283 3.32 20.74 24.28
CA GLU A 283 4.33 19.88 24.91
C GLU A 283 3.72 18.51 25.20
N MET A 284 4.45 17.45 24.88
CA MET A 284 3.98 16.05 24.89
C MET A 284 5.11 15.07 25.20
N PHE A 285 4.74 13.85 25.57
CA PHE A 285 5.64 12.70 25.65
C PHE A 285 5.21 11.61 24.68
N GLY A 286 6.15 11.12 23.86
CA GLY A 286 5.95 10.00 22.94
C GLY A 286 6.62 8.74 23.46
N TRP A 287 5.84 7.73 23.87
CA TRP A 287 6.35 6.42 24.25
C TRP A 287 6.36 5.50 23.02
N VAL A 288 7.55 5.13 22.56
CA VAL A 288 7.79 4.33 21.34
C VAL A 288 8.40 2.99 21.74
N ARG A 289 7.92 1.88 21.18
CA ARG A 289 8.37 0.52 21.51
C ARG A 289 8.10 -0.43 20.33
N TYR A 290 8.77 -1.58 20.27
CA TYR A 290 8.38 -2.61 19.31
C TYR A 290 6.95 -3.12 19.56
N SER A 291 6.20 -3.38 18.50
CA SER A 291 4.89 -4.05 18.57
C SER A 291 5.06 -5.49 19.04
N LYS A 292 4.06 -6.09 19.69
CA LYS A 292 4.18 -7.38 20.42
C LYS A 292 4.72 -8.58 19.62
N GLU A 293 4.59 -8.54 18.29
CA GLU A 293 4.97 -9.62 17.38
C GLU A 293 6.19 -9.23 16.51
N SER A 294 6.91 -8.17 16.88
CA SER A 294 8.09 -7.66 16.16
C SER A 294 9.24 -7.30 17.11
N GLN A 295 10.44 -7.24 16.57
CA GLN A 295 11.72 -7.10 17.28
C GLN A 295 12.78 -6.41 16.40
N ALA A 296 13.95 -6.13 16.96
CA ALA A 296 15.10 -5.70 16.18
C ALA A 296 15.56 -6.81 15.22
N GLY A 297 15.90 -6.43 13.98
CA GLY A 297 16.36 -7.36 12.94
C GLY A 297 15.27 -7.97 12.04
N ASP A 298 13.98 -7.72 12.31
CA ASP A 298 12.90 -8.10 11.39
C ASP A 298 13.03 -7.38 10.04
N ASN A 299 12.64 -8.06 8.95
CA ASN A 299 12.69 -7.51 7.58
C ASN A 299 11.87 -6.20 7.44
N VAL A 300 10.74 -6.13 8.16
CA VAL A 300 9.96 -4.91 8.37
C VAL A 300 9.60 -4.83 9.86
N ALA A 301 10.47 -4.19 10.65
CA ALA A 301 10.21 -3.96 12.06
C ALA A 301 8.97 -3.07 12.27
N LYS A 302 8.09 -3.49 13.19
CA LYS A 302 6.84 -2.79 13.56
C LYS A 302 6.94 -2.20 14.97
N VAL A 303 6.48 -0.96 15.13
CA VAL A 303 6.52 -0.23 16.41
C VAL A 303 5.15 0.35 16.78
N ASP A 304 4.88 0.36 18.09
CA ASP A 304 3.76 1.04 18.70
C ASP A 304 4.21 2.39 19.24
N ILE A 305 3.37 3.42 19.09
CA ILE A 305 3.61 4.77 19.63
C ILE A 305 2.38 5.22 20.41
N ASP A 306 2.58 5.82 21.58
CA ASP A 306 1.55 6.52 22.34
C ASP A 306 2.03 7.95 22.63
N LEU A 307 1.34 8.95 22.08
CA LEU A 307 1.59 10.37 22.39
C LEU A 307 0.64 10.81 23.50
N CYS A 308 1.18 11.40 24.57
CA CYS A 308 0.41 11.86 25.73
C CYS A 308 0.79 13.28 26.19
N ASP A 309 -0.09 13.90 26.96
CA ASP A 309 0.15 15.18 27.63
C ASP A 309 1.12 15.04 28.83
N GLY A 310 1.50 16.17 29.44
CA GLY A 310 2.31 16.22 30.67
C GLY A 310 1.62 15.68 31.94
N HIS A 311 0.47 15.02 31.81
CA HIS A 311 -0.24 14.29 32.86
C HIS A 311 -0.45 12.82 32.49
N GLY A 312 0.22 12.31 31.45
CA GLY A 312 0.10 10.94 30.94
C GLY A 312 -1.21 10.63 30.21
N SER A 313 -2.07 11.62 29.93
CA SER A 313 -3.31 11.43 29.16
C SER A 313 -2.94 11.19 27.70
N ILE A 314 -3.26 10.02 27.16
CA ILE A 314 -2.92 9.68 25.77
C ILE A 314 -3.87 10.43 24.81
N CYS A 315 -3.30 11.20 23.90
CA CYS A 315 -4.03 11.97 22.88
C CYS A 315 -4.11 11.21 21.54
N VAL A 316 -3.05 10.48 21.18
CA VAL A 316 -2.93 9.74 19.92
C VAL A 316 -2.26 8.39 20.16
N GLN A 317 -2.81 7.33 19.57
CA GLN A 317 -2.20 6.00 19.58
C GLN A 317 -1.87 5.58 18.14
N MET A 318 -0.69 5.01 17.92
CA MET A 318 -0.28 4.36 16.68
C MET A 318 0.09 2.91 16.98
N ARG A 319 -0.33 1.97 16.15
CA ARG A 319 -0.04 0.53 16.26
C ARG A 319 0.45 -0.01 14.94
N GLY A 320 1.49 -0.85 14.99
CA GLY A 320 2.09 -1.44 13.79
C GLY A 320 2.64 -0.39 12.81
N PHE A 321 3.23 0.70 13.32
CA PHE A 321 3.95 1.65 12.47
C PHE A 321 5.19 0.97 11.88
N SER A 322 5.44 1.16 10.59
CA SER A 322 6.59 0.63 9.88
C SER A 322 7.19 1.67 8.94
N SER A 323 8.52 1.62 8.80
CA SER A 323 9.27 2.49 7.89
C SER A 323 10.14 1.66 6.95
N ARG A 324 10.27 2.12 5.71
CA ARG A 324 11.05 1.46 4.65
C ARG A 324 12.11 2.43 4.12
N VAL A 325 13.25 1.89 3.68
CA VAL A 325 14.26 2.66 2.93
C VAL A 325 13.63 3.19 1.63
N LEU A 326 13.95 4.43 1.25
CA LEU A 326 13.51 5.01 -0.01
C LEU A 326 14.20 4.33 -1.22
N SER A 327 13.55 3.34 -1.82
CA SER A 327 14.05 2.61 -2.98
C SER A 327 14.04 3.44 -4.27
N HIS A 328 15.08 3.31 -5.09
CA HIS A 328 15.25 4.06 -6.34
C HIS A 328 14.31 3.58 -7.48
N GLN A 329 13.15 4.23 -7.64
CA GLN A 329 12.40 4.21 -8.91
C GLN A 329 11.31 5.31 -9.06
N ALA A 330 11.63 6.57 -8.71
CA ALA A 330 10.68 7.70 -8.82
C ALA A 330 11.37 9.05 -9.15
N ALA A 331 12.26 9.08 -10.17
CA ALA A 331 13.02 10.30 -10.51
C ALA A 331 13.48 10.43 -11.98
N THR A 332 12.78 9.79 -12.93
CA THR A 332 13.13 9.89 -14.38
C THR A 332 11.89 10.04 -15.26
N ALA A 333 11.40 11.27 -15.37
CA ALA A 333 10.47 11.70 -16.41
C ALA A 333 11.01 12.98 -17.08
N THR A 334 10.82 13.10 -18.39
CA THR A 334 11.14 14.27 -19.23
C THR A 334 12.57 14.84 -19.13
N GLN A 335 13.47 14.36 -19.99
CA GLN A 335 14.29 15.26 -20.81
C GLN A 335 14.10 14.88 -22.28
N ASP A 336 13.51 15.78 -23.06
CA ASP A 336 13.44 15.67 -24.52
C ASP A 336 14.79 16.05 -25.15
N GLU A 337 15.31 15.21 -26.03
CA GLU A 337 16.37 15.56 -26.99
C GLU A 337 15.99 14.98 -28.37
N PRO A 338 15.92 15.78 -29.44
CA PRO A 338 15.35 15.33 -30.72
C PRO A 338 16.32 14.48 -31.54
N LEU A 339 15.89 13.28 -31.91
CA LEU A 339 16.61 12.39 -32.85
C LEU A 339 16.48 12.87 -34.30
N GLU A 340 17.35 13.80 -34.72
CA GLU A 340 17.60 14.04 -36.15
C GLU A 340 18.45 12.93 -36.79
N ASN A 341 18.25 12.73 -38.10
CA ASN A 341 18.79 11.58 -38.83
C ASN A 341 20.25 11.75 -39.25
N ALA A 342 21.09 10.73 -39.01
CA ALA A 342 22.37 10.55 -39.70
C ALA A 342 22.68 9.07 -39.99
N LEU A 343 22.26 8.60 -41.17
CA LEU A 343 22.67 7.29 -41.72
C LEU A 343 24.06 7.39 -42.37
N THR A 344 25.09 6.77 -41.79
CA THR A 344 26.35 6.50 -42.52
C THR A 344 27.05 5.20 -42.12
N VAL A 345 26.86 4.21 -43.01
CA VAL A 345 27.68 3.03 -43.31
C VAL A 345 29.07 2.96 -42.64
N SER A 346 29.35 1.83 -41.98
CA SER A 346 30.70 1.39 -41.64
C SER A 346 31.38 0.67 -42.82
N LEU A 347 32.64 0.99 -43.11
CA LEU A 347 33.57 0.10 -43.80
C LEU A 347 34.98 0.18 -43.16
N PRO A 348 35.72 -0.93 -43.04
CA PRO A 348 37.05 -0.96 -42.44
C PRO A 348 38.17 -0.92 -43.48
N GLU A 349 39.32 -0.37 -43.11
CA GLU A 349 40.61 -0.69 -43.73
C GLU A 349 41.75 -0.41 -42.72
N GLY A 350 42.97 -0.89 -42.99
CA GLY A 350 44.07 -0.77 -42.04
C GLY A 350 45.45 -0.98 -42.65
N SER A 351 46.47 -1.04 -41.78
CA SER A 351 47.91 -1.09 -42.09
C SER A 351 48.53 0.24 -42.56
N GLY A 352 49.58 0.67 -41.84
CA GLY A 352 50.36 1.89 -42.08
C GLY A 352 51.15 2.24 -40.82
N ALA A 353 52.47 2.49 -40.93
CA ALA A 353 53.37 2.50 -39.76
C ALA A 353 54.51 3.53 -39.85
N VAL A 354 55.22 3.73 -38.72
CA VAL A 354 56.45 4.54 -38.50
C VAL A 354 56.23 6.06 -38.72
N VAL A 355 56.70 7.03 -37.90
CA VAL A 355 58.01 7.25 -37.23
C VAL A 355 57.89 8.10 -35.94
N SER A 356 58.81 7.89 -34.99
CA SER A 356 59.31 8.70 -33.84
C SER A 356 58.87 10.18 -33.67
N SER A 357 58.79 10.73 -32.44
CA SER A 357 59.97 10.91 -31.57
C SER A 357 59.73 11.52 -30.16
N ASN A 358 60.59 11.10 -29.20
CA ASN A 358 61.15 11.80 -28.00
C ASN A 358 60.25 12.52 -26.95
N ALA A 359 60.61 12.60 -25.65
CA ALA A 359 61.56 11.84 -24.80
C ALA A 359 61.44 12.24 -23.29
N GLY A 360 61.84 11.36 -22.36
CA GLY A 360 62.08 11.64 -20.91
C GLY A 360 61.40 10.61 -19.98
N LYS A 361 62.13 9.71 -19.28
CA LYS A 361 62.91 9.87 -18.02
C LYS A 361 62.01 10.17 -16.79
N CYS A 362 62.02 9.42 -15.67
CA CYS A 362 63.06 8.54 -15.06
C CYS A 362 62.50 7.31 -14.27
N GLU A 363 63.43 6.41 -13.93
CA GLU A 363 63.41 5.25 -13.01
C GLU A 363 63.94 5.63 -11.59
N PRO A 364 64.12 4.72 -10.59
CA PRO A 364 63.63 3.33 -10.39
C PRO A 364 62.85 3.26 -9.02
N ALA A 365 62.80 2.26 -8.11
CA ALA A 365 63.45 0.94 -7.89
C ALA A 365 62.67 0.06 -6.87
N GLU A 366 63.03 -1.23 -6.75
CA GLU A 366 62.78 -2.13 -5.60
C GLU A 366 64.11 -2.79 -5.15
N THR A 367 64.13 -3.54 -4.03
CA THR A 367 65.22 -4.46 -3.67
C THR A 367 64.72 -5.80 -3.09
N ARG A 368 65.48 -6.89 -3.31
CA ARG A 368 65.13 -8.30 -3.06
C ARG A 368 66.37 -9.13 -2.68
N ILE A 369 66.19 -10.14 -1.81
CA ILE A 369 67.04 -11.32 -1.55
C ILE A 369 66.05 -12.43 -1.09
N GLU A 370 65.90 -13.66 -1.60
CA GLU A 370 66.80 -14.79 -1.95
C GLU A 370 67.27 -15.58 -0.68
N ASP A 371 67.44 -16.91 -0.65
CA ASP A 371 67.63 -17.92 -1.73
C ASP A 371 67.12 -19.36 -1.33
N GLY A 372 67.28 -20.39 -2.19
CA GLY A 372 66.88 -21.82 -1.98
C GLY A 372 68.00 -22.75 -1.42
N PRO A 373 68.06 -24.09 -1.70
CA PRO A 373 67.19 -24.98 -2.51
C PRO A 373 66.80 -26.33 -1.79
N ALA A 374 66.65 -27.47 -2.52
CA ALA A 374 66.01 -28.73 -2.05
C ALA A 374 66.78 -30.05 -2.32
N GLN A 375 66.40 -31.19 -1.70
CA GLN A 375 66.47 -32.56 -2.26
C GLN A 375 65.69 -33.66 -1.44
N MET A 376 65.89 -34.95 -1.73
CA MET A 376 64.87 -36.03 -1.63
C MET A 376 65.35 -37.40 -1.06
N GLN A 377 64.38 -38.31 -0.79
CA GLN A 377 64.44 -39.80 -0.63
C GLN A 377 64.78 -40.50 0.72
N GLY A 378 63.78 -41.26 1.22
CA GLY A 378 63.93 -42.61 1.80
C GLY A 378 63.98 -42.77 3.35
N ALA A 379 63.40 -43.81 3.97
CA ALA A 379 62.45 -44.83 3.49
C ALA A 379 61.80 -45.66 4.64
N THR A 380 60.47 -45.95 4.54
CA THR A 380 59.72 -47.06 5.22
C THR A 380 59.64 -47.04 6.77
N LEU A 381 58.71 -47.73 7.48
CA LEU A 381 57.74 -48.82 7.18
C LEU A 381 56.38 -48.60 7.90
N THR A 382 55.30 -49.22 7.39
CA THR A 382 54.05 -49.69 8.10
C THR A 382 53.15 -48.68 8.85
N ASP A 383 51.82 -48.79 8.93
CA ASP A 383 50.73 -49.47 8.16
C ASP A 383 49.38 -48.91 8.73
N SER A 384 48.15 -49.15 8.24
CA SER A 384 47.60 -50.01 7.18
C SER A 384 46.25 -49.49 6.64
N ALA A 385 45.71 -50.19 5.64
CA ALA A 385 44.29 -50.37 5.26
C ALA A 385 43.24 -49.23 5.45
N ALA A 386 42.81 -48.66 4.33
CA ALA A 386 41.42 -48.27 4.07
C ALA A 386 40.88 -49.09 2.87
N PRO A 387 39.56 -49.33 2.74
CA PRO A 387 39.00 -49.82 1.48
C PRO A 387 37.70 -49.14 1.01
N SER A 388 37.64 -48.98 -0.32
CA SER A 388 36.45 -48.91 -1.19
C SER A 388 35.50 -47.70 -1.13
N GLU A 389 35.41 -47.04 -2.28
CA GLU A 389 34.21 -46.31 -2.71
C GLU A 389 33.00 -47.28 -2.86
N LEU A 390 31.78 -46.72 -2.87
CA LEU A 390 30.57 -47.39 -3.36
C LEU A 390 29.73 -46.42 -4.20
N GLU A 391 29.04 -46.96 -5.20
CA GLU A 391 28.54 -46.21 -6.35
C GLU A 391 27.27 -45.39 -6.07
N LYS A 392 27.09 -44.31 -6.85
CA LYS A 392 25.81 -43.59 -6.94
C LYS A 392 24.73 -44.53 -7.47
N LYS A 393 23.58 -44.60 -6.79
CA LYS A 393 22.33 -45.12 -7.36
C LYS A 393 21.27 -44.03 -7.40
N GLU A 394 20.80 -43.75 -8.60
CA GLU A 394 19.57 -42.98 -8.83
C GLU A 394 18.35 -43.82 -8.42
N PRO A 395 17.36 -43.25 -7.72
CA PRO A 395 16.03 -43.83 -7.60
C PRO A 395 15.27 -43.66 -8.93
N LEU A 396 14.80 -44.76 -9.50
CA LEU A 396 14.04 -44.75 -10.75
C LEU A 396 12.64 -44.11 -10.55
N VAL A 397 12.16 -43.40 -11.57
CA VAL A 397 10.81 -42.81 -11.59
C VAL A 397 9.73 -43.90 -11.54
N ALA A 398 8.73 -43.72 -10.66
CA ALA A 398 7.50 -44.52 -10.65
C ALA A 398 6.29 -43.62 -10.34
N ALA A 399 5.36 -43.49 -11.28
CA ALA A 399 4.20 -42.60 -11.15
C ALA A 399 3.01 -43.32 -10.47
N GLY A 400 2.36 -42.67 -9.49
CA GLY A 400 1.28 -43.31 -8.73
C GLY A 400 0.55 -42.48 -7.67
N VAL A 401 -0.22 -41.46 -8.10
CA VAL A 401 -1.40 -40.88 -7.40
C VAL A 401 -1.17 -40.08 -6.08
N ASN A 402 -1.33 -38.76 -6.18
CA ASN A 402 -1.70 -37.80 -5.13
C ASN A 402 -0.97 -37.83 -3.77
N SER A 403 0.18 -37.16 -3.71
CA SER A 403 0.68 -36.55 -2.46
C SER A 403 1.41 -35.22 -2.70
N GLU A 404 0.82 -34.31 -3.47
CA GLU A 404 1.23 -32.89 -3.49
C GLU A 404 1.29 -32.37 -2.03
N SER A 405 2.44 -31.79 -1.66
CA SER A 405 2.64 -31.21 -0.34
C SER A 405 1.74 -29.99 -0.11
N LEU A 406 1.57 -29.60 1.16
CA LEU A 406 0.83 -28.39 1.51
C LEU A 406 1.52 -27.13 0.92
N ALA A 407 2.84 -27.15 0.79
CA ALA A 407 3.62 -26.06 0.20
C ALA A 407 3.37 -25.91 -1.31
N GLU A 408 3.45 -27.01 -2.08
CA GLU A 408 3.16 -26.99 -3.52
C GLU A 408 1.73 -26.51 -3.80
N LYS A 409 0.75 -26.96 -3.01
CA LYS A 409 -0.64 -26.49 -3.09
C LYS A 409 -0.80 -25.01 -2.75
N THR A 410 -0.04 -24.50 -1.78
CA THR A 410 -0.07 -23.09 -1.38
C THR A 410 0.55 -22.22 -2.48
N GLN A 411 1.71 -22.60 -3.03
CA GLN A 411 2.31 -21.89 -4.16
C GLN A 411 1.40 -21.91 -5.40
N GLU A 412 0.84 -23.06 -5.77
CA GLU A 412 -0.06 -23.17 -6.93
C GLU A 412 -1.37 -22.39 -6.73
N TYR A 413 -1.94 -22.41 -5.52
CA TYR A 413 -3.06 -21.56 -5.16
C TYR A 413 -2.70 -20.08 -5.34
N LEU A 414 -1.56 -19.62 -4.80
CA LEU A 414 -1.11 -18.24 -4.94
C LEU A 414 -0.91 -17.87 -6.42
N ARG A 415 -0.15 -18.65 -7.20
CA ARG A 415 0.04 -18.39 -8.65
C ARG A 415 -1.29 -18.22 -9.39
N ARG A 416 -2.35 -18.95 -9.02
CA ARG A 416 -3.70 -18.76 -9.58
C ARG A 416 -4.38 -17.45 -9.15
N GLN A 417 -4.21 -17.00 -7.91
CA GLN A 417 -4.73 -15.71 -7.45
C GLN A 417 -4.03 -14.55 -8.18
N PHE A 418 -2.70 -14.61 -8.29
CA PHE A 418 -1.89 -13.68 -9.07
C PHE A 418 -2.26 -13.71 -10.57
N SER A 419 -2.42 -14.90 -11.17
CA SER A 419 -2.85 -15.08 -12.56
C SER A 419 -4.20 -14.43 -12.86
N ALA A 420 -5.19 -14.61 -11.97
CA ALA A 420 -6.51 -14.00 -12.11
C ALA A 420 -6.47 -12.46 -12.07
N LEU A 421 -5.59 -11.87 -11.24
CA LEU A 421 -5.45 -10.42 -11.11
C LEU A 421 -4.64 -9.80 -12.25
N LEU A 422 -3.46 -10.37 -12.56
CA LEU A 422 -2.53 -9.91 -13.59
C LEU A 422 -2.98 -10.23 -15.02
N LYS A 423 -3.96 -11.13 -15.19
CA LYS A 423 -4.41 -11.71 -16.47
C LYS A 423 -3.28 -12.42 -17.25
N LEU A 424 -2.23 -12.83 -16.55
CA LEU A 424 -1.14 -13.64 -17.08
C LEU A 424 -1.42 -15.13 -16.88
N PRO A 425 -1.05 -16.01 -17.83
CA PRO A 425 -1.10 -17.47 -17.64
C PRO A 425 -0.25 -17.90 -16.42
N VAL A 426 -0.74 -18.89 -15.67
CA VAL A 426 -0.10 -19.42 -14.44
C VAL A 426 1.35 -19.86 -14.71
N GLU A 427 1.61 -20.39 -15.90
CA GLU A 427 2.89 -20.90 -16.37
C GLU A 427 3.94 -19.79 -16.62
N LYS A 428 3.51 -18.52 -16.71
CA LYS A 428 4.39 -17.35 -16.84
C LYS A 428 4.73 -16.68 -15.50
N ILE A 429 4.14 -17.17 -14.41
CA ILE A 429 4.38 -16.64 -13.06
C ILE A 429 5.40 -17.55 -12.38
N ASP A 430 6.64 -17.07 -12.32
CA ASP A 430 7.72 -17.67 -11.53
C ASP A 430 7.47 -17.36 -10.05
N ALA A 431 7.65 -18.35 -9.18
CA ALA A 431 7.48 -18.18 -7.75
C ALA A 431 8.67 -17.50 -7.06
N GLN A 432 9.84 -17.46 -7.71
CA GLN A 432 11.07 -16.84 -7.19
C GLN A 432 11.33 -15.43 -7.72
N ALA A 433 10.61 -14.99 -8.77
CA ALA A 433 10.71 -13.63 -9.27
C ALA A 433 10.10 -12.63 -8.28
N ALA A 434 10.71 -11.44 -8.18
CA ALA A 434 10.20 -10.36 -7.35
C ALA A 434 8.80 -9.91 -7.83
N LEU A 435 7.85 -9.70 -6.92
CA LEU A 435 6.47 -9.30 -7.29
C LEU A 435 6.41 -7.95 -8.03
N GLU A 436 7.34 -7.06 -7.72
CA GLU A 436 7.51 -5.76 -8.39
C GLU A 436 7.77 -5.94 -9.90
N ASN A 437 8.47 -7.01 -10.34
CA ASN A 437 8.69 -7.31 -11.76
C ASN A 437 7.41 -7.66 -12.53
N TYR A 438 6.32 -8.00 -11.82
CA TYR A 438 4.99 -8.22 -12.39
C TYR A 438 4.10 -6.98 -12.33
N GLY A 439 4.66 -5.82 -11.96
CA GLY A 439 3.92 -4.56 -11.82
C GLY A 439 3.03 -4.51 -10.59
N ILE A 440 3.30 -5.30 -9.55
CA ILE A 440 2.46 -5.34 -8.34
C ILE A 440 2.80 -4.15 -7.45
N ASP A 441 2.13 -3.04 -7.78
CA ASP A 441 2.06 -1.81 -7.01
C ASP A 441 1.14 -1.94 -5.77
N SER A 442 0.94 -0.83 -5.06
CA SER A 442 0.09 -0.77 -3.86
C SER A 442 -1.42 -0.99 -4.14
N ILE A 443 -1.87 -0.79 -5.37
CA ILE A 443 -3.27 -0.98 -5.79
C ILE A 443 -3.51 -2.47 -6.10
N LEU A 444 -2.60 -3.11 -6.84
CA LEU A 444 -2.64 -4.55 -7.09
C LEU A 444 -2.40 -5.35 -5.81
N ALA A 445 -1.46 -4.92 -4.95
CA ALA A 445 -1.27 -5.51 -3.63
C ALA A 445 -2.57 -5.48 -2.81
N MET A 446 -3.29 -4.35 -2.73
CA MET A 446 -4.57 -4.29 -1.99
C MET A 446 -5.69 -5.09 -2.63
N LYS A 447 -5.82 -5.09 -3.96
CA LYS A 447 -6.78 -5.96 -4.67
C LYS A 447 -6.49 -7.44 -4.39
N LEU A 448 -5.22 -7.82 -4.31
CA LEU A 448 -4.78 -9.19 -4.02
C LEU A 448 -4.99 -9.57 -2.55
N THR A 449 -4.66 -8.68 -1.58
CA THR A 449 -4.97 -8.91 -0.15
C THR A 449 -6.45 -9.15 0.05
N ASN A 450 -7.29 -8.25 -0.46
CA ASN A 450 -8.75 -8.33 -0.37
C ASN A 450 -9.35 -9.51 -1.18
N GLN A 451 -8.55 -10.17 -2.03
CA GLN A 451 -8.89 -11.40 -2.73
C GLN A 451 -8.50 -12.64 -1.90
N LEU A 452 -7.31 -12.66 -1.28
CA LEU A 452 -6.87 -13.76 -0.40
C LEU A 452 -7.68 -13.85 0.90
N GLU A 453 -8.04 -12.70 1.50
CA GLU A 453 -8.79 -12.63 2.77
C GLU A 453 -10.14 -13.38 2.72
N LYS A 454 -10.76 -13.44 1.53
CA LYS A 454 -12.01 -14.18 1.27
C LYS A 454 -11.89 -15.70 1.48
N SER A 455 -10.66 -16.21 1.59
CA SER A 455 -10.35 -17.63 1.77
C SER A 455 -9.42 -17.94 2.95
N LEU A 456 -8.69 -16.94 3.48
CA LEU A 456 -7.71 -17.13 4.57
C LEU A 456 -8.05 -16.37 5.86
N GLY A 457 -9.09 -15.51 5.85
CA GLY A 457 -9.36 -14.55 6.92
C GLY A 457 -8.47 -13.31 6.83
N SER A 458 -8.54 -12.41 7.82
CA SER A 458 -7.81 -11.13 7.84
C SER A 458 -6.31 -11.30 7.65
N LEU A 459 -5.70 -10.48 6.78
CA LEU A 459 -4.27 -10.51 6.46
C LEU A 459 -3.60 -9.15 6.74
N PRO A 460 -2.28 -9.12 7.05
CA PRO A 460 -1.54 -7.87 7.10
C PRO A 460 -1.60 -7.18 5.73
N LYS A 461 -1.99 -5.90 5.68
CA LYS A 461 -2.02 -5.15 4.41
C LYS A 461 -0.60 -4.88 3.86
N THR A 462 0.42 -4.98 4.70
CA THR A 462 1.85 -4.93 4.36
C THR A 462 2.41 -6.20 3.70
N LEU A 463 1.65 -7.30 3.68
CA LEU A 463 2.17 -8.64 3.40
C LEU A 463 2.95 -8.77 2.08
N PHE A 464 2.45 -8.19 0.99
CA PHE A 464 3.07 -8.29 -0.35
C PHE A 464 4.38 -7.49 -0.49
N PHE A 465 4.67 -6.62 0.48
CA PHE A 465 5.90 -5.84 0.57
C PHE A 465 6.91 -6.45 1.55
N GLU A 466 6.41 -7.10 2.61
CA GLU A 466 7.20 -7.92 3.55
C GLU A 466 7.76 -9.19 2.87
N TYR A 467 6.98 -9.82 1.98
CA TYR A 467 7.31 -11.08 1.31
C TYR A 467 7.26 -10.92 -0.22
N GLN A 468 8.40 -10.53 -0.81
CA GLN A 468 8.51 -10.11 -2.21
C GLN A 468 8.54 -11.25 -3.25
N THR A 469 8.24 -12.50 -2.89
CA THR A 469 8.12 -13.64 -3.83
C THR A 469 6.98 -14.56 -3.43
N ILE A 470 6.43 -15.34 -4.38
CA ILE A 470 5.36 -16.30 -4.08
C ILE A 470 5.87 -17.44 -3.18
N THR A 471 7.15 -17.80 -3.28
CA THR A 471 7.80 -18.73 -2.33
C THR A 471 7.76 -18.18 -0.91
N ALA A 472 8.21 -16.94 -0.70
CA ALA A 472 8.26 -16.30 0.62
C ALA A 472 6.84 -16.10 1.22
N LEU A 473 5.87 -15.70 0.38
CA LEU A 473 4.45 -15.67 0.77
C LEU A 473 3.93 -17.05 1.17
N SER A 474 4.26 -18.09 0.39
CA SER A 474 3.85 -19.45 0.72
C SER A 474 4.43 -19.92 2.05
N GLU A 475 5.69 -19.59 2.36
CA GLU A 475 6.33 -19.90 3.64
C GLU A 475 5.62 -19.19 4.81
N TYR A 476 5.29 -17.90 4.65
CA TYR A 476 4.48 -17.15 5.61
C TYR A 476 3.10 -17.79 5.84
N PHE A 477 2.35 -18.10 4.77
CA PHE A 477 1.02 -18.71 4.92
C PHE A 477 1.08 -20.10 5.54
N LEU A 478 2.15 -20.88 5.30
CA LEU A 478 2.38 -22.16 5.98
C LEU A 478 2.71 -21.99 7.47
N ALA A 479 3.39 -20.91 7.86
CA ALA A 479 3.70 -20.63 9.26
C ALA A 479 2.49 -20.10 10.05
N HIS A 480 1.73 -19.17 9.48
CA HIS A 480 0.68 -18.41 10.20
C HIS A 480 -0.77 -18.83 9.87
N TYR A 481 -1.02 -19.45 8.71
CA TYR A 481 -2.38 -19.73 8.19
C TYR A 481 -2.60 -21.22 7.82
N ALA A 482 -1.80 -22.12 8.40
CA ALA A 482 -1.82 -23.55 8.08
C ALA A 482 -3.20 -24.22 8.26
N ALA A 483 -4.00 -23.81 9.26
CA ALA A 483 -5.32 -24.39 9.48
C ALA A 483 -6.29 -24.04 8.35
N GLN A 484 -6.32 -22.76 7.96
CA GLN A 484 -7.14 -22.21 6.88
C GLN A 484 -6.75 -22.82 5.53
N LEU A 485 -5.45 -22.96 5.25
CA LEU A 485 -4.96 -23.67 4.05
C LEU A 485 -5.44 -25.13 4.00
N ASN A 486 -5.35 -25.87 5.12
CA ASN A 486 -5.80 -27.25 5.17
C ASN A 486 -7.33 -27.37 4.96
N GLU A 487 -8.13 -26.47 5.52
CA GLU A 487 -9.59 -26.45 5.28
C GLU A 487 -9.92 -26.11 3.82
N LEU A 488 -9.28 -25.08 3.26
CA LEU A 488 -9.43 -24.65 1.86
C LEU A 488 -9.16 -25.80 0.87
N PHE A 489 -8.08 -26.55 1.07
CA PHE A 489 -7.73 -27.68 0.20
C PHE A 489 -8.54 -28.96 0.49
N ALA A 490 -8.99 -29.19 1.73
CA ALA A 490 -9.90 -30.27 2.06
C ALA A 490 -11.28 -30.09 1.42
N ALA A 491 -11.80 -28.86 1.40
CA ALA A 491 -13.06 -28.51 0.73
C ALA A 491 -13.01 -28.82 -0.79
N GLY A 492 -11.89 -28.47 -1.45
CA GLY A 492 -11.67 -28.81 -2.86
C GLY A 492 -11.65 -30.32 -3.12
N ALA A 493 -10.94 -31.09 -2.30
CA ALA A 493 -10.85 -32.55 -2.44
C ALA A 493 -12.22 -33.25 -2.29
N ALA A 494 -13.08 -32.77 -1.38
CA ALA A 494 -14.39 -33.35 -1.12
C ALA A 494 -15.36 -33.29 -2.32
N VAL A 495 -15.19 -32.31 -3.22
CA VAL A 495 -16.01 -32.16 -4.44
C VAL A 495 -15.61 -33.18 -5.51
N VAL A 496 -14.30 -33.44 -5.67
CA VAL A 496 -13.78 -34.42 -6.64
C VAL A 496 -14.26 -35.83 -6.30
N VAL A 497 -14.18 -36.24 -5.03
CA VAL A 497 -14.59 -37.57 -4.56
C VAL A 497 -16.08 -37.83 -4.75
N LYS A 498 -16.95 -36.82 -4.54
CA LYS A 498 -18.40 -36.95 -4.78
C LYS A 498 -18.76 -37.08 -6.26
N THR A 499 -17.89 -36.64 -7.16
CA THR A 499 -18.11 -36.66 -8.61
C THR A 499 -17.71 -38.02 -9.19
N THR A 500 -16.53 -38.55 -8.83
CA THR A 500 -16.08 -39.89 -9.26
C THR A 500 -16.97 -41.02 -8.72
N ALA A 501 -17.46 -40.90 -7.48
CA ALA A 501 -18.36 -41.88 -6.87
C ALA A 501 -19.69 -42.08 -7.62
N LYS A 502 -20.20 -41.04 -8.32
CA LYS A 502 -21.44 -41.18 -9.12
C LYS A 502 -21.23 -41.92 -10.43
N THR A 503 -20.07 -41.77 -11.08
CA THR A 503 -19.79 -42.42 -12.38
C THR A 503 -19.51 -43.91 -12.20
N ALA A 504 -18.77 -44.29 -11.16
CA ALA A 504 -18.42 -45.69 -10.90
C ALA A 504 -19.64 -46.59 -10.57
N ALA A 505 -20.68 -46.02 -9.94
CA ALA A 505 -21.86 -46.76 -9.50
C ALA A 505 -22.82 -47.19 -10.63
N GLN A 506 -22.58 -46.77 -11.88
CA GLN A 506 -23.56 -46.90 -12.97
C GLN A 506 -23.19 -47.91 -14.08
N GLN A 507 -22.08 -48.66 -13.93
CA GLN A 507 -21.64 -49.69 -14.91
C GLN A 507 -21.56 -51.12 -14.38
N ALA A 508 -21.89 -51.39 -13.11
CA ALA A 508 -21.92 -52.74 -12.53
C ALA A 508 -23.35 -53.21 -12.23
N GLY A 509 -24.13 -53.59 -13.25
CA GLY A 509 -25.56 -53.88 -13.03
C GLY A 509 -26.42 -54.43 -14.18
N GLN A 510 -25.88 -55.25 -15.11
CA GLN A 510 -26.71 -55.92 -16.13
C GLN A 510 -26.28 -57.37 -16.45
N VAL A 511 -26.83 -58.37 -15.72
CA VAL A 511 -26.98 -59.75 -16.22
C VAL A 511 -28.24 -60.41 -15.61
N GLY A 512 -29.35 -60.47 -16.37
CA GLY A 512 -30.47 -61.41 -16.23
C GLY A 512 -31.32 -61.44 -14.94
N ALA A 513 -32.54 -62.02 -14.92
CA ALA A 513 -33.46 -62.35 -16.02
C ALA A 513 -34.90 -62.63 -15.50
N SER A 514 -35.90 -62.37 -16.36
CA SER A 514 -37.27 -62.95 -16.35
C SER A 514 -38.26 -62.62 -15.21
N GLY A 515 -39.41 -62.03 -15.59
CA GLY A 515 -40.62 -61.88 -14.77
C GLY A 515 -41.80 -61.37 -15.62
N ARG A 516 -43.02 -61.91 -15.46
CA ARG A 516 -44.16 -61.72 -16.40
C ARG A 516 -45.34 -60.93 -15.79
N SER A 517 -45.97 -60.10 -16.64
CA SER A 517 -47.38 -59.63 -16.53
C SER A 517 -47.68 -58.63 -15.38
N SER A 518 -48.70 -57.75 -15.41
CA SER A 518 -49.91 -57.66 -16.26
C SER A 518 -50.38 -56.22 -16.56
N LYS A 519 -51.18 -56.12 -17.63
CA LYS A 519 -52.32 -55.21 -17.93
C LYS A 519 -53.03 -54.52 -16.73
N ALA A 520 -53.76 -53.40 -16.89
CA ALA A 520 -53.92 -52.43 -18.00
C ALA A 520 -54.84 -51.24 -17.60
N GLY A 521 -54.86 -50.18 -18.43
CA GLY A 521 -55.87 -49.09 -18.43
C GLY A 521 -55.52 -47.90 -17.50
N GLY A 522 -55.66 -46.62 -17.87
CA GLY A 522 -56.11 -45.99 -19.13
C GLY A 522 -57.36 -45.12 -18.93
N GLY A 523 -57.45 -43.88 -19.40
CA GLY A 523 -56.47 -43.01 -20.08
C GLY A 523 -57.19 -41.90 -20.89
N ARG A 524 -56.43 -41.00 -21.57
CA ARG A 524 -56.92 -39.95 -22.54
C ARG A 524 -57.83 -38.86 -21.93
N ARG A 525 -57.93 -37.61 -22.41
CA ARG A 525 -57.32 -36.71 -23.45
C ARG A 525 -57.46 -35.27 -22.86
N PHE A 526 -56.86 -34.16 -23.30
CA PHE A 526 -56.24 -33.71 -24.56
C PHE A 526 -54.92 -32.96 -24.23
N SER A 527 -53.87 -32.79 -25.05
CA SER A 527 -53.58 -33.00 -26.47
C SER A 527 -53.86 -31.85 -27.47
N ARG A 528 -52.80 -31.10 -27.80
CA ARG A 528 -52.50 -30.40 -29.10
C ARG A 528 -53.36 -29.18 -29.47
N MET A 529 -52.96 -28.27 -30.37
CA MET A 529 -51.70 -28.01 -31.13
C MET A 529 -51.64 -26.48 -31.36
N ARG A 530 -50.51 -25.73 -31.32
CA ARG A 530 -49.27 -25.76 -32.13
C ARG A 530 -49.48 -25.72 -33.66
N ASN A 531 -49.18 -24.56 -34.25
CA ASN A 531 -48.43 -24.40 -35.51
C ASN A 531 -47.96 -22.92 -35.67
N GLY A 532 -46.85 -22.61 -36.36
CA GLY A 532 -45.77 -23.51 -36.79
C GLY A 532 -44.93 -23.03 -37.97
N GLY A 533 -43.60 -23.09 -37.83
CA GLY A 533 -42.63 -23.10 -38.94
C GLY A 533 -41.79 -21.81 -39.11
N GLY A 534 -40.50 -21.88 -39.44
CA GLY A 534 -39.61 -23.06 -39.49
C GLY A 534 -38.39 -22.86 -40.39
N GLY A 535 -37.19 -23.02 -39.84
CA GLY A 535 -35.91 -22.96 -40.59
C GLY A 535 -34.78 -23.55 -39.75
N SER A 536 -33.79 -24.17 -40.39
CA SER A 536 -32.68 -24.86 -39.72
C SER A 536 -31.33 -24.40 -40.28
N ARG A 537 -30.37 -24.18 -39.38
CA ARG A 537 -28.93 -24.34 -39.62
C ARG A 537 -28.22 -24.66 -38.31
N ALA A 538 -27.01 -25.19 -38.41
CA ALA A 538 -26.28 -25.80 -37.29
C ALA A 538 -25.05 -24.98 -36.89
N GLY A 539 -24.55 -25.23 -35.67
CA GLY A 539 -23.15 -25.00 -35.29
C GLY A 539 -22.68 -23.55 -35.27
N ALA A 540 -22.96 -22.85 -34.16
CA ALA A 540 -22.20 -21.68 -33.71
C ALA A 540 -22.05 -21.77 -32.18
N GLU A 541 -21.00 -21.17 -31.64
CA GLU A 541 -20.74 -21.15 -30.20
C GLU A 541 -21.72 -20.19 -29.49
N ALA A 542 -22.01 -20.45 -28.21
CA ALA A 542 -22.92 -19.62 -27.44
C ALA A 542 -22.18 -18.40 -26.87
N GLU A 543 -22.17 -17.30 -27.63
CA GLU A 543 -21.63 -16.02 -27.17
C GLU A 543 -22.31 -15.56 -25.87
N MET A 544 -21.51 -15.09 -24.91
CA MET A 544 -21.98 -14.60 -23.61
C MET A 544 -22.56 -13.19 -23.74
N VAL A 545 -23.82 -13.08 -24.17
CA VAL A 545 -24.53 -11.80 -24.28
C VAL A 545 -24.86 -11.23 -22.90
N ALA A 546 -24.21 -10.14 -22.52
CA ALA A 546 -24.58 -9.33 -21.37
C ALA A 546 -25.73 -8.38 -21.73
N ILE A 547 -26.85 -8.44 -21.00
CA ILE A 547 -27.97 -7.50 -21.16
C ILE A 547 -27.71 -6.28 -20.26
N ILE A 548 -27.19 -5.21 -20.84
CA ILE A 548 -26.98 -3.93 -20.14
C ILE A 548 -28.22 -3.06 -20.33
N GLY A 549 -28.92 -2.75 -19.22
CA GLY A 549 -30.05 -1.83 -19.21
C GLY A 549 -29.59 -0.38 -19.15
N LEU A 550 -29.96 0.44 -20.13
CA LEU A 550 -29.75 1.89 -20.15
C LEU A 550 -31.09 2.62 -20.08
N SER A 551 -31.14 3.72 -19.35
CA SER A 551 -32.31 4.59 -19.22
C SER A 551 -31.89 6.04 -19.24
N GLY A 552 -32.30 6.79 -20.27
CA GLY A 552 -32.00 8.20 -20.46
C GLY A 552 -33.23 9.00 -20.88
N ARG A 553 -33.13 10.32 -20.79
CA ARG A 553 -34.09 11.27 -21.39
C ARG A 553 -33.32 12.19 -22.32
N TYR A 554 -33.69 12.17 -23.58
CA TYR A 554 -33.04 12.94 -24.63
C TYR A 554 -33.93 14.12 -25.05
N PRO A 555 -33.37 15.27 -25.45
CA PRO A 555 -34.16 16.36 -26.02
C PRO A 555 -34.99 15.87 -27.22
N GLU A 556 -36.21 16.38 -27.34
CA GLU A 556 -37.14 16.17 -28.47
C GLU A 556 -37.59 14.71 -28.74
N ALA A 557 -36.97 13.71 -28.11
CA ALA A 557 -37.41 12.31 -28.12
C ALA A 557 -38.29 11.97 -26.90
N VAL A 558 -39.60 11.86 -27.10
CA VAL A 558 -40.56 11.48 -26.04
C VAL A 558 -40.58 9.98 -25.75
N ASP A 559 -40.13 9.16 -26.69
CA ASP A 559 -39.99 7.71 -26.60
C ASP A 559 -38.84 7.21 -27.50
N VAL A 560 -38.62 5.89 -27.52
CA VAL A 560 -37.54 5.25 -28.27
C VAL A 560 -37.75 5.29 -29.79
N ALA A 561 -39.00 5.35 -30.29
CA ALA A 561 -39.24 5.48 -31.73
C ALA A 561 -38.89 6.89 -32.20
N ALA A 562 -39.33 7.93 -31.46
CA ALA A 562 -38.94 9.31 -31.72
C ALA A 562 -37.42 9.53 -31.63
N TYR A 563 -36.72 8.81 -30.74
CA TYR A 563 -35.25 8.82 -30.68
C TYR A 563 -34.59 8.32 -31.98
N TRP A 564 -35.12 7.24 -32.59
CA TRP A 564 -34.57 6.69 -33.84
C TRP A 564 -34.99 7.46 -35.11
N GLU A 565 -36.06 8.26 -35.08
CA GLU A 565 -36.39 9.19 -36.18
C GLU A 565 -35.62 10.53 -36.09
N ASN A 566 -35.00 10.83 -34.94
CA ASN A 566 -34.19 12.02 -34.69
C ASN A 566 -32.66 11.77 -34.88
N LEU A 567 -32.26 10.65 -35.51
CA LEU A 567 -30.88 10.24 -35.78
C LEU A 567 -30.60 10.07 -37.28
#